data_AF-A0AA95N5D1-F1
#
_entry.id   AF-A0AA95N5D1-F1
#
_cell.length_a   1.000
_cell.length_b   1.000
_cell.length_c   1.000
_cell.angle_alpha   90.00
_cell.angle_beta   90.00
_cell.angle_gamma   90.00
#
_symmetry.space_group_name_H-M   'P 1'
#
loop_
_entity.id
_entity.type
_entity.pdbx_description
1 polymer ?
#
loop_
_entity_poly.entity_id
_entity_poly.type
_entity_poly.pdbx_seq_one_letter_code
_entity_poly.pdbx_strand_id
1 'polypeptide(L)'
;MGFLITLFLTLLLVVVVLCVFMRLGTPTYRIGKVNIIRLLELVLAGQASQSDWDVFIGMPLRYDPELEAIRELCEDISEREFIGGRSLFTAQGLKELAELLSELKSPADN
;
A
#
# COMPACT_ATOMS: atom_id res chain seq x y z
N MET A 1 50.88 -5.16 5.65
CA MET A 1 50.06 -3.92 5.74
C MET A 1 49.09 -3.75 4.58
N GLY A 2 49.50 -3.89 3.30
CA GLY A 2 48.60 -3.70 2.15
C GLY A 2 47.45 -4.70 2.03
N PHE A 3 47.69 -5.99 2.27
CA PHE A 3 46.68 -7.06 2.11
C PHE A 3 45.46 -6.89 3.04
N LEU A 4 45.69 -6.52 4.31
CA LEU A 4 44.62 -6.27 5.29
C LEU A 4 43.77 -5.06 4.88
N ILE A 5 44.40 -4.02 4.34
CA ILE A 5 43.71 -2.81 3.87
C ILE A 5 42.86 -3.13 2.64
N THR A 6 43.40 -3.87 1.67
CA THR A 6 42.64 -4.27 0.48
C THR A 6 41.48 -5.19 0.83
N LEU A 7 41.66 -6.11 1.79
CA LEU A 7 40.60 -7.00 2.27
C LEU A 7 39.47 -6.22 2.96
N PHE A 8 39.82 -5.26 3.81
CA PHE A 8 38.84 -4.44 4.50
C PHE A 8 38.08 -3.54 3.53
N LEU A 9 38.76 -2.97 2.53
CA LEU A 9 38.15 -2.12 1.52
C LEU A 9 37.16 -2.90 0.63
N THR A 10 37.51 -4.12 0.21
CA THR A 10 36.60 -4.95 -0.58
C THR A 10 35.40 -5.43 0.24
N LEU A 11 35.62 -5.80 1.50
CA LEU A 11 34.54 -6.16 2.41
C LEU A 11 33.58 -4.98 2.62
N LEU A 12 34.12 -3.78 2.86
CA LEU A 12 33.33 -2.56 3.02
C LEU A 12 32.50 -2.27 1.76
N LEU A 13 33.10 -2.39 0.58
CA LEU A 13 32.40 -2.20 -0.69
C LEU A 13 31.22 -3.16 -0.83
N VAL A 14 31.43 -4.44 -0.52
CA VAL A 14 30.36 -5.46 -0.58
C VAL A 14 29.25 -5.14 0.42
N VAL A 15 29.58 -4.74 1.65
CA VAL A 15 28.58 -4.34 2.66
C VAL A 15 27.79 -3.12 2.21
N VAL A 16 28.43 -2.11 1.62
CA VAL A 16 27.75 -0.93 1.09
C VAL A 16 26.80 -1.32 -0.04
N VAL A 17 27.24 -2.15 -0.98
CA VAL A 17 26.40 -2.63 -2.09
C VAL A 17 25.20 -3.41 -1.54
N LEU A 18 25.42 -4.35 -0.60
CA LEU A 18 24.34 -5.09 0.05
C LEU A 18 23.37 -4.16 0.80
N CYS A 19 23.88 -3.15 1.50
CA CYS A 19 23.05 -2.18 2.21
C CYS A 19 22.20 -1.34 1.23
N VAL A 20 22.75 -0.96 0.08
CA VAL A 20 22.01 -0.31 -1.01
C VAL A 20 20.92 -1.24 -1.54
N PHE A 21 21.25 -2.49 -1.87
CA PHE A 21 20.25 -3.48 -2.33
C PHE A 21 19.16 -3.76 -1.29
N MET A 22 19.50 -3.85 0.00
CA MET A 22 18.53 -4.00 1.09
C MET A 22 17.64 -2.75 1.23
N ARG A 23 18.19 -1.54 1.05
CA ARG A 23 17.39 -0.30 1.00
C ARG A 23 16.49 -0.20 -0.23
N LEU A 24 16.87 -0.86 -1.33
CA LEU A 24 16.06 -1.00 -2.54
C LEU A 24 15.01 -2.11 -2.45
N GLY A 25 14.75 -2.68 -1.26
CA GLY A 25 13.77 -3.74 -0.98
C GLY A 25 12.56 -3.72 -1.92
N THR A 26 12.48 -4.78 -2.74
CA THR A 26 11.38 -5.18 -3.65
C THR A 26 10.35 -4.09 -4.00
N PRO A 27 10.53 -3.37 -5.13
CA PRO A 27 9.73 -2.19 -5.49
C PRO A 27 8.25 -2.47 -5.79
N THR A 28 7.84 -3.73 -5.92
CA THR A 28 6.46 -4.11 -6.25
C THR A 28 5.47 -3.88 -5.10
N TYR A 29 5.86 -4.11 -3.83
CA TYR A 29 4.97 -4.00 -2.67
C TYR A 29 4.56 -2.53 -2.39
N ARG A 30 5.52 -1.60 -2.43
CA ARG A 30 5.22 -0.17 -2.22
C ARG A 30 4.24 0.38 -3.24
N ILE A 31 4.31 -0.07 -4.49
CA ILE A 31 3.45 0.46 -5.56
C ILE A 31 2.00 0.05 -5.32
N GLY A 32 1.74 -1.21 -4.93
CA GLY A 32 0.40 -1.68 -4.57
C GLY A 32 -0.20 -0.89 -3.40
N LYS A 33 0.53 -0.82 -2.28
CA LYS A 33 0.10 -0.08 -1.09
C LYS A 33 -0.14 1.41 -1.35
N VAL A 34 0.76 2.07 -2.09
CA VAL A 34 0.64 3.49 -2.45
C VAL A 34 -0.59 3.73 -3.34
N ASN A 35 -0.90 2.83 -4.27
CA ASN A 35 -2.06 2.97 -5.13
C ASN A 35 -3.37 2.84 -4.36
N ILE A 36 -3.46 1.90 -3.42
CA ILE A 36 -4.65 1.72 -2.57
C ILE A 36 -4.85 2.93 -1.65
N ILE A 37 -3.77 3.40 -1.00
CA ILE A 37 -3.80 4.62 -0.18
C ILE A 37 -4.32 5.80 -1.00
N ARG A 38 -3.80 5.98 -2.22
CA ARG A 38 -4.23 7.06 -3.11
C ARG A 38 -5.68 6.93 -3.54
N LEU A 39 -6.15 5.71 -3.84
CA LEU A 39 -7.55 5.47 -4.18
C LEU A 39 -8.46 5.84 -3.01
N LEU A 40 -8.15 5.37 -1.81
CA LEU A 40 -8.92 5.70 -0.59
C LEU A 40 -8.92 7.21 -0.31
N GLU A 41 -7.78 7.90 -0.47
CA GLU A 41 -7.73 9.36 -0.38
C GLU A 41 -8.64 10.05 -1.39
N LEU A 42 -8.68 9.57 -2.63
CA LEU A 42 -9.56 10.11 -3.67
C LEU A 42 -11.04 9.86 -3.35
N VAL A 43 -11.37 8.70 -2.77
CA VAL A 43 -12.74 8.37 -2.33
C VAL A 43 -13.17 9.31 -1.20
N LEU A 44 -12.31 9.51 -0.20
CA LEU A 44 -12.58 10.43 0.93
C LEU A 44 -12.67 11.89 0.48
N ALA A 45 -11.91 12.27 -0.55
CA ALA A 45 -11.98 13.60 -1.16
C ALA A 45 -13.21 13.78 -2.09
N GLY A 46 -13.99 12.72 -2.35
CA GLY A 46 -15.10 12.74 -3.30
C GLY A 46 -14.66 12.93 -4.76
N GLN A 47 -13.41 12.57 -5.07
CA GLN A 47 -12.80 12.71 -6.40
C GLN A 47 -12.62 11.37 -7.13
N ALA A 48 -12.78 10.24 -6.43
CA ALA A 48 -12.74 8.93 -7.05
C ALA A 48 -13.98 8.70 -7.92
N SER A 49 -13.77 8.11 -9.10
CA SER A 49 -14.88 7.64 -9.92
C SER A 49 -15.39 6.29 -9.42
N GLN A 50 -16.67 6.00 -9.67
CA GLN A 50 -17.22 4.67 -9.40
C GLN A 50 -16.48 3.58 -10.19
N SER A 51 -16.08 3.86 -11.44
CA SER A 51 -15.30 2.91 -12.24
C SER A 51 -13.95 2.56 -11.64
N ASP A 52 -13.25 3.54 -11.04
CA ASP A 52 -11.95 3.26 -10.39
C ASP A 52 -12.14 2.35 -9.16
N TRP A 53 -13.23 2.57 -8.42
CA TRP A 53 -13.60 1.75 -7.28
C TRP A 53 -13.98 0.33 -7.68
N ASP A 54 -14.85 0.18 -8.69
CA ASP A 54 -15.30 -1.13 -9.20
C ASP A 54 -14.12 -1.97 -9.73
N VAL A 55 -13.16 -1.32 -10.41
CA VAL A 55 -11.94 -1.98 -10.88
C VAL A 55 -11.07 -2.45 -9.71
N PHE A 56 -10.93 -1.65 -8.66
CA PHE A 56 -10.16 -2.01 -7.48
C PHE A 56 -10.78 -3.21 -6.76
N ILE A 57 -12.09 -3.17 -6.48
CA ILE A 57 -12.79 -4.27 -5.82
C ILE A 57 -12.72 -5.56 -6.66
N GLY A 58 -12.86 -5.46 -7.99
CA GLY A 58 -12.79 -6.60 -8.88
C GLY A 58 -11.39 -7.17 -9.14
N MET A 59 -10.32 -6.53 -8.66
CA MET A 59 -8.93 -6.94 -8.94
C MET A 59 -8.31 -7.70 -7.75
N PRO A 60 -8.03 -9.00 -7.88
CA PRO A 60 -7.38 -9.76 -6.81
C PRO A 60 -5.89 -9.41 -6.68
N LEU A 61 -5.45 -9.11 -5.47
CA LEU A 61 -4.07 -8.78 -5.08
C LEU A 61 -3.31 -10.03 -4.62
N ARG A 62 -3.26 -11.04 -5.49
CA ARG A 62 -2.73 -12.40 -5.21
C ARG A 62 -1.31 -12.45 -4.62
N TYR A 63 -0.51 -11.44 -4.89
CA TYR A 63 0.90 -11.39 -4.48
C TYR A 63 1.09 -10.81 -3.07
N ASP A 64 0.01 -10.38 -2.43
CA ASP A 64 0.05 -9.67 -1.16
C ASP A 64 -1.19 -9.99 -0.30
N PRO A 65 -1.10 -10.97 0.61
CA PRO A 65 -2.25 -11.38 1.42
C PRO A 65 -2.71 -10.29 2.40
N GLU A 66 -1.83 -9.36 2.80
CA GLU A 66 -2.19 -8.27 3.69
C GLU A 66 -3.04 -7.23 2.95
N LEU A 67 -2.60 -6.82 1.76
CA LEU A 67 -3.40 -5.91 0.93
C LEU A 67 -4.68 -6.57 0.40
N GLU A 68 -4.67 -7.88 0.16
CA GLU A 68 -5.88 -8.62 -0.20
C GLU A 68 -6.90 -8.61 0.94
N ALA A 69 -6.49 -8.81 2.20
CA ALA A 69 -7.37 -8.69 3.35
C ALA A 69 -7.98 -7.27 3.45
N ILE A 70 -7.20 -6.24 3.13
CA ILE A 70 -7.70 -4.86 3.11
C ILE A 70 -8.68 -4.63 1.95
N ARG A 71 -8.44 -5.24 0.79
CA ARG A 71 -9.40 -5.23 -0.33
C ARG A 71 -10.71 -5.89 0.08
N GLU A 72 -10.67 -7.05 0.73
CA GLU A 72 -11.85 -7.75 1.25
C GLU A 72 -12.62 -6.90 2.28
N LEU A 73 -11.93 -6.19 3.18
CA LEU A 73 -12.57 -5.24 4.10
C LEU A 73 -13.24 -4.07 3.35
N CYS A 74 -12.58 -3.54 2.32
CA CYS A 74 -13.17 -2.50 1.47
C CYS A 74 -14.39 -3.02 0.70
N GLU A 75 -14.38 -4.28 0.29
CA GLU A 75 -15.50 -4.97 -0.37
C GLU A 75 -16.69 -5.10 0.58
N ASP A 76 -16.50 -5.55 1.82
CA ASP A 76 -17.55 -5.60 2.86
C ASP A 76 -18.17 -4.22 3.12
N ILE A 77 -17.34 -3.17 3.24
CA ILE A 77 -17.84 -1.79 3.38
C ILE A 77 -18.62 -1.37 2.14
N SER A 78 -18.16 -1.76 0.94
CA SER A 78 -18.85 -1.49 -0.31
C SER A 78 -20.20 -2.18 -0.39
N GLU A 79 -20.36 -3.39 0.12
CA GLU A 79 -21.67 -4.06 0.13
C GLU A 79 -22.68 -3.36 1.04
N ARG A 80 -22.22 -2.78 2.15
CA ARG A 80 -23.10 -2.16 3.17
C ARG A 80 -23.39 -0.69 2.91
N GLU A 81 -22.38 0.08 2.52
CA GLU A 81 -22.39 1.54 2.60
C GLU A 81 -22.24 2.22 1.23
N PHE A 82 -22.20 1.46 0.14
CA PHE A 82 -22.14 2.02 -1.20
C PHE A 82 -23.49 2.58 -1.64
N ILE A 83 -23.49 3.87 -1.99
CA ILE A 83 -24.71 4.60 -2.43
C ILE A 83 -24.65 5.03 -3.89
N GLY A 84 -23.46 5.09 -4.49
CA GLY A 84 -23.25 5.55 -5.85
C GLY A 84 -23.57 7.04 -6.08
N GLY A 85 -23.03 7.60 -7.18
CA GLY A 85 -23.25 9.01 -7.55
C GLY A 85 -22.09 9.93 -7.15
N ARG A 86 -22.39 11.13 -6.64
CA ARG A 86 -21.37 12.16 -6.36
C ARG A 86 -20.51 11.86 -5.14
N SER A 87 -21.07 11.15 -4.16
CA SER A 87 -20.33 10.49 -3.08
C SER A 87 -20.52 9.00 -3.28
N LEU A 88 -19.44 8.24 -3.35
CA LEU A 88 -19.53 6.79 -3.56
C LEU A 88 -20.12 6.07 -2.33
N PHE A 89 -19.88 6.63 -1.13
CA PHE A 89 -20.22 6.03 0.16
C PHE A 89 -21.08 6.94 1.02
N THR A 90 -21.80 6.32 1.97
CA THR A 90 -22.42 7.03 3.10
C THR A 90 -21.37 7.70 3.99
N ALA A 91 -21.81 8.59 4.88
CA ALA A 91 -20.91 9.18 5.89
C ALA A 91 -20.28 8.13 6.82
N GLN A 92 -21.00 7.04 7.08
CA GLN A 92 -20.50 5.93 7.89
C GLN A 92 -19.43 5.14 7.14
N GLY A 93 -19.68 4.78 5.88
CA GLY A 93 -18.70 4.12 5.02
C GLY A 93 -17.42 4.94 4.82
N LEU A 94 -17.55 6.26 4.63
CA LEU A 94 -16.38 7.16 4.55
C LEU A 94 -15.58 7.19 5.85
N LYS A 95 -16.22 7.08 7.01
CA LYS A 95 -15.53 7.02 8.30
C LYS A 95 -14.75 5.71 8.44
N GLU A 96 -15.36 4.59 8.10
CA GLU A 96 -14.71 3.27 8.14
C GLU A 96 -13.53 3.19 7.16
N LEU A 97 -13.68 3.72 5.94
CA LEU A 97 -12.59 3.81 4.96
C LEU A 97 -11.46 4.75 5.44
N ALA A 98 -11.77 5.81 6.19
CA ALA A 98 -10.76 6.70 6.76
C ALA A 98 -9.96 6.02 7.88
N GLU A 99 -10.61 5.18 8.70
CA GLU A 99 -9.95 4.36 9.71
C GLU A 99 -9.00 3.35 9.05
N LEU A 100 -9.45 2.62 8.02
CA LEU A 100 -8.60 1.71 7.24
C LEU A 100 -7.42 2.43 6.57
N LEU A 101 -7.64 3.63 6.02
CA LEU A 101 -6.58 4.44 5.45
C LEU A 101 -5.53 4.85 6.50
N SER A 102 -5.96 5.14 7.72
CA SER A 102 -5.05 5.50 8.81
C SER A 102 -4.20 4.31 9.25
N GLU A 103 -4.79 3.12 9.32
CA GLU A 103 -4.10 1.86 9.63
C GLU A 103 -3.07 1.53 8.55
N LEU A 104 -3.45 1.65 7.28
CA LEU A 104 -2.56 1.48 6.12
C LEU A 104 -1.37 2.45 6.15
N LYS A 105 -1.59 3.70 6.53
CA LYS A 105 -0.55 4.73 6.58
C LYS A 105 0.34 4.61 7.81
N SER A 106 -0.17 4.03 8.89
CA SER A 106 0.68 3.69 10.02
C SER A 106 1.77 2.74 9.51
N PRO A 107 3.05 3.04 9.74
CA PRO A 107 4.07 2.03 9.55
C PRO A 107 3.66 0.87 10.45
N ALA A 108 3.41 -0.30 9.86
CA ALA A 108 3.32 -1.53 10.61
C ALA A 108 4.62 -1.63 11.41
N ASP A 109 4.53 -1.33 12.71
CA ASP A 109 5.57 -1.64 13.67
C ASP A 109 5.49 -3.14 13.87
N ASN A 110 6.21 -3.88 13.03
CA ASN A 110 6.62 -5.28 13.22
C ASN A 110 7.76 -5.63 12.24
#